data_AF-A0A0R3W279-F1
#
_entry.id   AF-A0A0R3W279-F1
#
_cell.length_a   1.000
_cell.length_b   1.000
_cell.length_c   1.000
_cell.angle_alpha   90.00
_cell.angle_beta   90.00
_cell.angle_gamma   90.00
#
_symmetry.space_group_name_H-M   'P 1'
#
loop_
_entity.id
_entity.type
_entity.pdbx_description
1 polymer ?
#
loop_
_entity_poly.entity_id
_entity_poly.type
_entity_poly.pdbx_seq_one_letter_code
_entity_poly.pdbx_strand_id
1 'polypeptide(L)'
;MDNVAFHLEDFVEKGDYHSAVRSIAHTMRLCQENFYTDAFQFNAYSLSWLNMPLHFVRLRNIVSSGNHIDRFVSILQLISMLDFSLSHLLVDEAGRTPKNLTAALDDPRLISFLNAPTRSILKILFGPMTSLNLHTRFWQGFVSPSDFENEIPVCLLYFLFALVLSIDEQLLSTLDKPVAFQSKLSECLKAFSAELLPNDSYSPFLREPENVNPVFLKPFVDLFMARRYFDATCLGVLCIASVLRNEFCRVINWPEGVLAPKDKIFLTLNVILQMRPHKSIPKPIRLEEWKKFEQCIGPINLLLLGGVFSAEGGPRLRRRLAHGELFEMSISDCVIWEGIARRLKFCIFLLLNHMRGGNTAFIIRDLDVRPDIFNPLAHYAVAACELWSAWASFFRVVAEVNPLPQPRKLLLRRAQLWFPELPEWDDISLHSIEDAVSINSLKPNITSMK
;
A
#
# COMPACT_ATOMS: atom_id res chain seq x y z
N MET A 1 -31.82 19.46 13.99
CA MET A 1 -30.75 19.09 13.03
C MET A 1 -31.31 18.80 11.64
N ASP A 2 -32.62 18.63 11.49
CA ASP A 2 -33.26 18.17 10.24
C ASP A 2 -33.09 19.14 9.06
N ASN A 3 -33.15 20.47 9.26
CA ASN A 3 -32.94 21.42 8.16
C ASN A 3 -31.51 21.39 7.58
N VAL A 4 -30.49 21.07 8.39
CA VAL A 4 -29.09 20.99 7.92
C VAL A 4 -28.85 19.70 7.14
N ALA A 5 -29.55 18.62 7.50
CA ALA A 5 -29.51 17.33 6.81
C ALA A 5 -29.99 17.45 5.35
N PHE A 6 -31.17 18.06 5.13
CA PHE A 6 -31.72 18.27 3.80
C PHE A 6 -30.79 19.09 2.89
N HIS A 7 -30.11 20.10 3.44
CA HIS A 7 -29.17 20.91 2.67
C HIS A 7 -27.91 20.15 2.26
N LEU A 8 -27.42 19.18 3.05
CA LEU A 8 -26.23 18.40 2.70
C LEU A 8 -26.50 17.40 1.60
N GLU A 9 -27.65 16.72 1.66
CA GLU A 9 -28.09 15.77 0.62
C GLU A 9 -28.23 16.48 -0.73
N ASP A 10 -28.87 17.65 -0.76
CA ASP A 10 -29.00 18.47 -1.96
C ASP A 10 -27.65 18.77 -2.64
N PHE A 11 -26.62 19.13 -1.86
CA PHE A 11 -25.30 19.41 -2.42
C PHE A 11 -24.65 18.16 -3.00
N VAL A 12 -24.76 17.03 -2.30
CA VAL A 12 -24.16 15.76 -2.73
C VAL A 12 -24.85 15.23 -3.99
N GLU A 13 -26.18 15.28 -4.05
CA GLU A 13 -26.97 14.87 -5.22
C GLU A 13 -26.66 15.74 -6.44
N LYS A 14 -26.49 17.06 -6.25
CA LYS A 14 -26.09 17.99 -7.31
C LYS A 14 -24.60 17.90 -7.67
N GLY A 15 -23.82 17.13 -6.91
CA GLY A 15 -22.36 17.04 -7.08
C GLY A 15 -21.59 18.30 -6.69
N ASP A 16 -22.21 19.24 -5.97
CA ASP A 16 -21.57 20.46 -5.46
C ASP A 16 -20.86 20.20 -4.11
N TYR A 17 -19.83 19.36 -4.18
CA TYR A 17 -19.04 19.01 -3.02
C TYR A 17 -18.25 20.19 -2.44
N HIS A 18 -18.00 21.26 -3.21
CA HIS A 18 -17.33 22.42 -2.66
C HIS A 18 -18.21 23.12 -1.62
N SER A 19 -19.47 23.38 -1.97
CA SER A 19 -20.42 23.97 -1.03
C SER A 19 -20.69 23.02 0.15
N ALA A 20 -20.75 21.71 -0.10
CA ALA A 20 -20.90 20.71 0.94
C ALA A 20 -19.73 20.70 1.96
N VAL A 21 -18.48 20.85 1.49
CA VAL A 21 -17.33 20.97 2.40
C VAL A 21 -17.41 22.25 3.23
N ARG A 22 -17.83 23.37 2.62
CA ARG A 22 -17.99 24.64 3.34
C ARG A 22 -19.06 24.53 4.42
N SER A 23 -20.17 23.83 4.16
CA SER A 23 -21.25 23.69 5.13
C SER A 23 -20.88 22.81 6.34
N ILE A 24 -20.04 21.79 6.16
CA ILE A 24 -19.56 20.96 7.29
C ILE A 24 -18.33 21.52 8.01
N ALA A 25 -17.69 22.56 7.47
CA ALA A 25 -16.45 23.11 8.03
C ALA A 25 -16.61 23.65 9.46
N HIS A 26 -17.77 24.23 9.80
CA HIS A 26 -18.06 24.66 11.16
C HIS A 26 -18.18 23.47 12.11
N THR A 27 -18.92 22.42 11.70
CA THR A 27 -19.06 21.18 12.46
C THR A 27 -17.71 20.51 12.72
N MET A 28 -16.82 20.48 11.73
CA MET A 28 -15.46 19.96 11.91
C MET A 28 -14.73 20.69 13.05
N ARG A 29 -14.80 22.02 13.09
CA ARG A 29 -14.18 22.82 14.18
C ARG A 29 -14.83 22.53 15.53
N LEU A 30 -16.15 22.44 15.58
CA LEU A 30 -16.87 22.07 16.80
C LEU A 30 -16.44 20.69 17.32
N CYS A 31 -16.15 19.74 16.43
CA CYS A 31 -15.57 18.46 16.86
C CYS A 31 -14.22 18.68 17.54
N GLN A 32 -13.31 19.50 17.00
CA GLN A 32 -12.04 19.77 17.70
C GLN A 32 -12.24 20.38 19.10
N GLU A 33 -13.18 21.31 19.24
CA GLU A 33 -13.43 22.02 20.51
C GLU A 33 -14.13 21.15 21.55
N ASN A 34 -15.02 20.26 21.11
CA ASN A 34 -15.92 19.51 22.00
C ASN A 34 -15.61 18.01 22.06
N PHE A 35 -14.64 17.50 21.28
CA PHE A 35 -14.28 16.09 21.31
C PHE A 35 -13.57 15.76 22.62
N TYR A 36 -14.37 15.39 23.61
CA TYR A 36 -13.92 15.03 24.94
C TYR A 36 -13.36 13.61 24.89
N THR A 37 -12.02 13.50 24.81
CA THR A 37 -11.31 12.21 24.70
C THR A 37 -11.64 11.26 25.84
N ASP A 38 -11.98 11.80 27.00
CA ASP A 38 -12.20 11.05 28.24
C ASP A 38 -13.66 10.63 28.45
N ALA A 39 -14.60 11.19 27.69
CA ALA A 39 -16.03 10.87 27.81
C ALA A 39 -16.35 9.49 27.23
N PHE A 40 -15.46 8.95 26.41
CA PHE A 40 -15.63 7.65 25.79
C PHE A 40 -14.90 6.57 26.60
N GLN A 41 -15.65 5.92 27.50
CA GLN A 41 -15.25 4.66 28.11
C GLN A 41 -15.46 3.55 27.08
N PHE A 42 -14.37 2.90 26.66
CA PHE A 42 -14.46 1.76 25.75
C PHE A 42 -15.31 0.65 26.37
N ASN A 43 -16.48 0.41 25.79
CA ASN A 43 -17.29 -0.77 26.07
C ASN A 43 -16.88 -1.86 25.07
N ALA A 44 -16.70 -3.10 25.53
CA ALA A 44 -16.32 -4.24 24.68
C ALA A 44 -17.28 -4.49 23.49
N TYR A 45 -18.51 -3.96 23.56
CA TYR A 45 -19.50 -4.05 22.49
C TYR A 45 -19.54 -2.85 21.55
N SER A 46 -18.84 -1.76 21.88
CA SER A 46 -18.73 -0.57 21.02
C SER A 46 -17.63 -0.78 19.99
N LEU A 47 -17.85 -0.29 18.78
CA LEU A 47 -16.92 -0.37 17.66
C LEU A 47 -16.68 -1.79 17.12
N SER A 48 -17.56 -2.75 17.42
CA SER A 48 -17.41 -4.13 16.94
C SER A 48 -17.50 -4.25 15.41
N TRP A 49 -17.99 -3.20 14.73
CA TRP A 49 -18.01 -3.10 13.28
C TRP A 49 -16.66 -2.71 12.67
N LEU A 50 -15.73 -2.17 13.47
CA LEU A 50 -14.38 -1.87 13.03
C LEU A 50 -13.56 -3.15 12.96
N ASN A 51 -12.66 -3.25 11.98
CA ASN A 51 -11.69 -4.34 11.92
C ASN A 51 -10.61 -4.26 13.02
N MET A 52 -10.39 -3.10 13.64
CA MET A 52 -9.43 -2.92 14.74
C MET A 52 -9.90 -1.91 15.80
N PRO A 53 -10.91 -2.24 16.62
CA PRO A 53 -11.47 -1.33 17.61
C PRO A 53 -10.44 -0.87 18.66
N LEU A 54 -9.56 -1.77 19.12
CA LEU A 54 -8.52 -1.41 20.10
C LEU A 54 -7.50 -0.41 19.53
N HIS A 55 -7.17 -0.55 18.24
CA HIS A 55 -6.25 0.37 17.59
C HIS A 55 -6.89 1.74 17.35
N PHE A 56 -8.19 1.80 17.06
CA PHE A 56 -8.92 3.08 17.02
C PHE A 56 -8.77 3.86 18.33
N VAL A 57 -8.93 3.18 19.48
CA VAL A 57 -8.73 3.78 20.82
C VAL A 57 -7.28 4.25 20.99
N ARG A 58 -6.30 3.47 20.52
CA ARG A 58 -4.88 3.87 20.53
C ARG A 58 -4.65 5.14 19.72
N LEU A 59 -5.17 5.21 18.49
CA LEU A 59 -5.01 6.37 17.61
C LEU A 59 -5.58 7.63 18.26
N ARG A 60 -6.77 7.52 18.88
CA ARG A 60 -7.38 8.64 19.63
C ARG A 60 -6.45 9.19 20.71
N ASN A 61 -5.82 8.31 21.49
CA ASN A 61 -4.92 8.72 22.57
C ASN A 61 -3.63 9.35 22.02
N ILE A 62 -3.10 8.83 20.92
CA ILE A 62 -1.90 9.35 20.24
C ILE A 62 -2.11 10.78 19.74
N VAL A 63 -3.30 11.15 19.28
CA VAL A 63 -3.58 12.47 18.70
C VAL A 63 -3.41 13.63 19.70
N SER A 64 -3.51 13.32 20.99
CA SER A 64 -3.27 14.26 22.09
C SER A 64 -1.79 14.61 22.27
N SER A 65 -0.85 13.86 21.66
CA SER A 65 0.60 14.06 21.82
C SER A 65 1.14 15.35 21.20
N GLY A 66 0.35 16.04 20.38
CA GLY A 66 0.79 17.25 19.65
C GLY A 66 1.62 16.98 18.41
N ASN A 67 2.13 15.76 18.22
CA ASN A 67 3.03 15.42 17.12
C ASN A 67 2.27 15.33 15.77
N HIS A 68 2.71 16.10 14.76
CA HIS A 68 2.04 16.14 13.46
C HIS A 68 2.22 14.84 12.65
N ILE A 69 3.35 14.12 12.79
CA ILE A 69 3.57 12.81 12.15
C ILE A 69 2.58 11.79 12.70
N ASP A 70 2.40 11.78 14.02
CA ASP A 70 1.44 10.92 14.70
C ASP A 70 0.01 11.15 14.21
N ARG A 71 -0.38 12.41 14.07
CA ARG A 71 -1.69 12.81 13.54
C ARG A 71 -1.85 12.42 12.07
N PHE A 72 -0.82 12.63 11.25
CA PHE A 72 -0.81 12.24 9.84
C PHE A 72 -1.00 10.73 9.66
N VAL A 73 -0.22 9.94 10.40
CA VAL A 73 -0.32 8.47 10.40
C VAL A 73 -1.69 8.02 10.94
N SER A 74 -2.22 8.68 11.96
CA SER A 74 -3.56 8.40 12.50
C SER A 74 -4.64 8.61 11.45
N ILE A 75 -4.57 9.67 10.64
CA ILE A 75 -5.50 9.87 9.52
C ILE A 75 -5.37 8.74 8.51
N LEU A 76 -4.16 8.39 8.05
CA LEU A 76 -3.96 7.29 7.10
C LEU A 76 -4.65 6.01 7.59
N GLN A 77 -4.45 5.67 8.85
CA GLN A 77 -4.97 4.44 9.43
C GLN A 77 -6.49 4.50 9.67
N LEU A 78 -7.05 5.65 10.09
CA LEU A 78 -8.50 5.84 10.19
C LEU A 78 -9.19 5.73 8.83
N ILE A 79 -8.60 6.32 7.79
CA ILE A 79 -9.12 6.22 6.42
C ILE A 79 -9.17 4.75 5.98
N SER A 80 -8.08 4.00 6.17
CA SER A 80 -8.02 2.56 5.84
C SER A 80 -9.02 1.74 6.64
N MET A 81 -9.16 2.05 7.93
CA MET A 81 -10.08 1.37 8.84
C MET A 81 -11.54 1.60 8.43
N LEU A 82 -11.91 2.85 8.08
CA LEU A 82 -13.22 3.19 7.56
C LEU A 82 -13.52 2.49 6.23
N ASP A 83 -12.58 2.53 5.29
CA ASP A 83 -12.72 1.89 3.97
C ASP A 83 -13.02 0.39 4.11
N PHE A 84 -12.16 -0.30 4.87
CA PHE A 84 -12.32 -1.72 5.13
C PHE A 84 -13.65 -2.03 5.80
N SER A 85 -13.92 -1.36 6.93
CA SER A 85 -15.04 -1.71 7.81
C SER A 85 -16.39 -1.42 7.12
N LEU A 86 -16.52 -0.28 6.43
CA LEU A 86 -17.72 0.03 5.66
C LEU A 86 -17.95 -0.95 4.52
N SER A 87 -16.89 -1.34 3.81
CA SER A 87 -17.01 -2.34 2.73
C SER A 87 -17.45 -3.71 3.26
N HIS A 88 -17.03 -4.08 4.48
CA HIS A 88 -17.37 -5.36 5.11
C HIS A 88 -18.77 -5.38 5.74
N LEU A 89 -19.32 -4.24 6.13
CA LEU A 89 -20.74 -4.12 6.48
C LEU A 89 -21.66 -4.49 5.29
N LEU A 90 -21.14 -4.40 4.07
CA LEU A 90 -21.87 -4.63 2.82
C LEU A 90 -21.52 -5.98 2.16
N VAL A 91 -21.04 -6.95 2.93
CA VAL A 91 -20.86 -8.32 2.42
C VAL A 91 -22.23 -8.90 2.08
N ASP A 92 -22.40 -9.43 0.86
CA ASP A 92 -23.61 -10.16 0.49
C ASP A 92 -23.57 -11.63 0.91
N GLU A 93 -24.68 -12.36 0.70
CA GLU A 93 -24.78 -13.80 1.04
C GLU A 93 -23.73 -14.67 0.32
N ALA A 94 -23.20 -14.21 -0.81
CA ALA A 94 -22.14 -14.87 -1.56
C ALA A 94 -20.73 -14.46 -1.11
N GLY A 95 -20.61 -13.68 -0.03
CA GLY A 95 -19.33 -13.19 0.49
C GLY A 95 -18.72 -12.06 -0.34
N ARG A 96 -19.46 -11.45 -1.26
CA ARG A 96 -18.94 -10.40 -2.14
C ARG A 96 -19.03 -9.04 -1.44
N THR A 97 -17.94 -8.27 -1.52
CA THR A 97 -17.85 -6.90 -1.04
C THR A 97 -17.82 -5.90 -2.19
N PRO A 98 -18.22 -4.64 -1.95
CA PRO A 98 -17.96 -3.56 -2.91
C PRO A 98 -16.47 -3.48 -3.26
N LYS A 99 -16.17 -3.19 -4.53
CA LYS A 99 -14.79 -3.22 -5.04
C LYS A 99 -13.89 -2.11 -4.48
N ASN A 100 -14.48 -1.03 -3.97
CA ASN A 100 -13.80 0.12 -3.38
C ASN A 100 -14.79 0.94 -2.55
N LEU A 101 -14.27 1.87 -1.73
CA LEU A 101 -15.07 2.75 -0.88
C LEU A 101 -16.12 3.54 -1.66
N THR A 102 -15.80 4.09 -2.83
CA THR A 102 -16.79 4.83 -3.63
C THR A 102 -17.99 3.96 -3.99
N ALA A 103 -17.76 2.72 -4.43
CA ALA A 103 -18.82 1.76 -4.71
C ALA A 103 -19.59 1.35 -3.44
N ALA A 104 -18.91 1.26 -2.29
CA ALA A 104 -19.57 1.01 -1.00
C ALA A 104 -20.52 2.16 -0.61
N LEU A 105 -20.12 3.42 -0.86
CA LEU A 105 -20.94 4.59 -0.56
C LEU A 105 -22.15 4.77 -1.47
N ASP A 106 -22.13 4.16 -2.65
CA ASP A 106 -23.24 4.12 -3.60
C ASP A 106 -24.09 2.85 -3.46
N ASP A 107 -23.73 1.93 -2.56
CA ASP A 107 -24.49 0.71 -2.32
C ASP A 107 -25.81 1.02 -1.58
N PRO A 108 -26.98 0.67 -2.15
CA PRO A 108 -28.27 0.93 -1.52
C PRO A 108 -28.43 0.27 -0.16
N ARG A 109 -27.72 -0.83 0.12
CA ARG A 109 -27.78 -1.50 1.43
C ARG A 109 -27.22 -0.62 2.54
N LEU A 110 -26.38 0.37 2.23
CA LEU A 110 -25.90 1.32 3.24
C LEU A 110 -27.05 2.12 3.89
N ILE A 111 -28.19 2.27 3.19
CA ILE A 111 -29.39 2.95 3.71
C ILE A 111 -29.98 2.21 4.92
N SER A 112 -29.83 0.88 5.00
CA SER A 112 -30.36 0.11 6.15
C SER A 112 -29.54 0.31 7.42
N PHE A 113 -28.32 0.85 7.32
CA PHE A 113 -27.39 0.98 8.44
C PHE A 113 -27.14 2.43 8.86
N LEU A 114 -27.09 3.34 7.89
CA LEU A 114 -26.69 4.72 8.11
C LEU A 114 -27.80 5.67 7.66
N ASN A 115 -28.05 6.71 8.45
CA ASN A 115 -28.92 7.82 8.09
C ASN A 115 -28.32 8.67 6.96
N ALA A 116 -29.17 9.47 6.33
CA ALA A 116 -28.80 10.23 5.15
C ALA A 116 -27.68 11.28 5.39
N PRO A 117 -27.66 12.04 6.50
CA PRO A 117 -26.54 12.94 6.82
C PRO A 117 -25.18 12.24 6.89
N THR A 118 -25.11 11.08 7.54
CA THR A 118 -23.87 10.31 7.69
C THR A 118 -23.36 9.83 6.35
N ARG A 119 -24.26 9.31 5.49
CA ARG A 119 -23.91 8.91 4.12
C ARG A 119 -23.42 10.10 3.29
N SER A 120 -24.08 11.26 3.39
CA SER A 120 -23.65 12.49 2.71
C SER A 120 -22.26 12.94 3.17
N ILE A 121 -21.99 12.93 4.48
CA ILE A 121 -20.64 13.22 5.02
C ILE A 121 -19.61 12.25 4.45
N LEU A 122 -19.88 10.94 4.47
CA LEU A 122 -18.97 9.95 3.90
C LEU A 122 -18.69 10.22 2.42
N LYS A 123 -19.71 10.57 1.62
CA LYS A 123 -19.53 10.96 0.21
C LYS A 123 -18.70 12.23 0.03
N ILE A 124 -18.85 13.21 0.92
CA ILE A 124 -18.04 14.44 0.91
C ILE A 124 -16.56 14.14 1.21
N LEU A 125 -16.30 13.24 2.16
CA LEU A 125 -14.93 12.90 2.57
C LEU A 125 -14.24 11.92 1.59
N PHE A 126 -14.96 10.91 1.11
CA PHE A 126 -14.38 9.73 0.44
C PHE A 126 -14.99 9.41 -0.93
N GLY A 127 -15.94 10.21 -1.40
CA GLY A 127 -16.64 9.97 -2.65
C GLY A 127 -15.80 10.30 -3.90
N PRO A 128 -16.41 10.78 -4.98
CA PRO A 128 -15.74 10.97 -6.26
C PRO A 128 -14.60 11.99 -6.18
N MET A 129 -13.83 12.12 -7.25
CA MET A 129 -12.73 13.10 -7.33
C MET A 129 -13.20 14.52 -6.99
N THR A 130 -14.41 14.89 -7.40
CA THR A 130 -15.01 16.21 -7.10
C THR A 130 -15.22 16.48 -5.59
N SER A 131 -15.19 15.45 -4.74
CA SER A 131 -15.20 15.55 -3.28
C SER A 131 -13.81 15.90 -2.69
N LEU A 132 -13.64 15.76 -1.36
CA LEU A 132 -12.31 15.81 -0.74
C LEU A 132 -11.45 14.60 -1.16
N ASN A 133 -12.07 13.43 -1.35
CA ASN A 133 -11.42 12.17 -1.69
C ASN A 133 -10.15 11.93 -0.85
N LEU A 134 -10.33 11.94 0.48
CA LEU A 134 -9.25 11.82 1.45
C LEU A 134 -8.43 10.55 1.22
N HIS A 135 -9.09 9.44 0.86
CA HIS A 135 -8.41 8.18 0.56
C HIS A 135 -7.33 8.37 -0.50
N THR A 136 -7.70 8.91 -1.66
CA THR A 136 -6.74 9.08 -2.74
C THR A 136 -5.69 10.14 -2.42
N ARG A 137 -6.08 11.26 -1.78
CA ARG A 137 -5.12 12.33 -1.44
C ARG A 137 -4.02 11.85 -0.47
N PHE A 138 -4.42 11.15 0.60
CA PHE A 138 -3.48 10.70 1.62
C PHE A 138 -2.71 9.45 1.18
N TRP A 139 -3.37 8.39 0.72
CA TRP A 139 -2.71 7.11 0.39
C TRP A 139 -1.98 7.07 -0.95
N GLN A 140 -2.11 8.12 -1.76
CA GLN A 140 -1.17 8.37 -2.86
C GLN A 140 -0.04 9.32 -2.44
N GLY A 141 -0.09 9.94 -1.27
CA GLY A 141 0.95 10.87 -0.84
C GLY A 141 0.95 12.17 -1.63
N PHE A 142 -0.23 12.73 -1.91
CA PHE A 142 -0.37 14.12 -2.37
C PHE A 142 -0.42 15.11 -1.21
N VAL A 143 -0.58 14.61 0.01
CA VAL A 143 -0.41 15.35 1.25
C VAL A 143 0.82 14.78 1.93
N SER A 144 1.86 15.60 2.08
CA SER A 144 3.05 15.25 2.86
C SER A 144 2.84 15.55 4.34
N PRO A 145 3.69 15.03 5.24
CA PRO A 145 3.59 15.35 6.66
C PRO A 145 3.85 16.85 6.93
N SER A 146 4.65 17.51 6.10
CA SER A 146 4.87 18.96 6.15
C SER A 146 3.63 19.74 5.69
N ASP A 147 2.96 19.31 4.63
CA ASP A 147 1.68 19.93 4.20
C ASP A 147 0.62 19.72 5.28
N PHE A 148 0.65 18.56 5.94
CA PHE A 148 -0.27 18.25 7.04
C PHE A 148 -0.08 19.19 8.23
N GLU A 149 1.16 19.51 8.60
CA GLU A 149 1.46 20.44 9.69
C GLU A 149 0.96 21.87 9.39
N ASN A 150 1.03 22.31 8.13
CA ASN A 150 0.79 23.70 7.76
C ASN A 150 -0.61 23.98 7.18
N GLU A 151 -1.20 23.01 6.47
CA GLU A 151 -2.38 23.24 5.62
C GLU A 151 -3.60 22.41 6.03
N ILE A 152 -3.40 21.27 6.70
CA ILE A 152 -4.51 20.40 7.06
C ILE A 152 -4.98 20.70 8.48
N PRO A 153 -6.24 21.15 8.65
CA PRO A 153 -6.71 21.52 9.97
C PRO A 153 -6.87 20.26 10.83
N VAL A 154 -6.34 20.31 12.06
CA VAL A 154 -6.42 19.22 13.04
C VAL A 154 -7.88 18.79 13.29
N CYS A 155 -8.83 19.71 13.12
CA CYS A 155 -10.26 19.44 13.22
C CYS A 155 -10.76 18.32 12.30
N LEU A 156 -10.10 18.07 11.16
CA LEU A 156 -10.43 16.95 10.28
C LEU A 156 -10.27 15.60 10.99
N LEU A 157 -9.21 15.45 11.79
CA LEU A 157 -8.92 14.21 12.51
C LEU A 157 -9.96 13.95 13.62
N TYR A 158 -10.28 14.97 14.40
CA TYR A 158 -11.37 14.88 15.40
C TYR A 158 -12.73 14.61 14.75
N PHE A 159 -12.99 15.21 13.59
CA PHE A 159 -14.20 14.95 12.82
C PHE A 159 -14.28 13.50 12.34
N LEU A 160 -13.16 12.89 11.89
CA LEU A 160 -13.12 11.46 11.54
C LEU A 160 -13.40 10.56 12.74
N PHE A 161 -12.86 10.87 13.92
CA PHE A 161 -13.20 10.13 15.13
C PHE A 161 -14.69 10.24 15.47
N ALA A 162 -15.23 11.46 15.45
CA ALA A 162 -16.65 11.69 15.71
C ALA A 162 -17.55 10.96 14.71
N LEU A 163 -17.14 10.90 13.43
CA LEU A 163 -17.85 10.16 12.40
C LEU A 163 -17.88 8.65 12.68
N VAL A 164 -16.76 8.06 13.09
CA VAL A 164 -16.71 6.64 13.47
C VAL A 164 -17.65 6.36 14.65
N LEU A 165 -17.65 7.21 15.67
CA LEU A 165 -18.54 7.09 16.82
C LEU A 165 -20.02 7.23 16.42
N SER A 166 -20.33 8.19 15.55
CA SER A 166 -21.68 8.40 15.03
C SER A 166 -22.20 7.20 14.22
N ILE A 167 -21.32 6.53 13.47
CA ILE A 167 -21.66 5.30 12.75
C ILE A 167 -21.93 4.17 13.74
N ASP A 168 -21.08 4.01 14.77
CA ASP A 168 -21.26 2.98 15.81
C ASP A 168 -22.63 3.11 16.50
N GLU A 169 -23.02 4.32 16.89
CA GLU A 169 -24.32 4.59 17.51
C GLU A 169 -25.50 4.18 16.60
N GLN A 170 -25.42 4.47 15.30
CA GLN A 170 -26.45 4.08 14.34
C GLN A 170 -26.50 2.55 14.16
N LEU A 171 -25.35 1.88 14.09
CA LEU A 171 -25.28 0.44 13.96
C LEU A 171 -25.79 -0.30 15.20
N LEU A 172 -25.59 0.26 16.39
CA LEU A 172 -26.15 -0.30 17.63
C LEU A 172 -27.69 -0.21 17.67
N SER A 173 -28.28 0.75 16.96
CA SER A 173 -29.74 0.89 16.85
C SER A 173 -30.38 -0.10 15.88
N THR A 174 -29.60 -0.66 14.96
CA THR A 174 -30.01 -1.72 14.02
C THR A 174 -29.75 -3.10 14.62
N LEU A 175 -30.81 -3.87 14.87
CA LEU A 175 -30.82 -5.09 15.68
C LEU A 175 -29.99 -6.28 15.16
N ASP A 176 -29.46 -6.24 13.94
CA ASP A 176 -28.67 -7.33 13.36
C ASP A 176 -27.21 -6.93 13.22
N LYS A 177 -26.36 -7.49 14.10
CA LYS A 177 -24.91 -7.28 14.04
C LYS A 177 -24.32 -8.14 12.92
N PRO A 178 -23.63 -7.54 11.94
CA PRO A 178 -22.90 -8.32 10.95
C PRO A 178 -21.71 -9.04 11.62
N VAL A 179 -21.54 -10.31 11.26
CA VAL A 179 -20.44 -11.16 11.72
C VAL A 179 -19.16 -10.77 10.98
N ALA A 180 -18.11 -10.44 11.71
CA ALA A 180 -16.79 -10.20 11.14
C ALA A 180 -16.20 -11.51 10.57
N PHE A 181 -15.84 -11.51 9.28
CA PHE A 181 -15.15 -12.63 8.64
C PHE A 181 -13.64 -12.58 8.93
N GLN A 182 -13.03 -13.75 9.14
CA GLN A 182 -11.58 -13.90 9.29
C GLN A 182 -10.91 -14.07 7.92
N SER A 183 -9.88 -13.27 7.65
CA SER A 183 -9.05 -13.38 6.44
C SER A 183 -7.95 -14.44 6.57
N LYS A 184 -7.67 -15.13 5.46
CA LYS A 184 -6.53 -16.06 5.32
C LYS A 184 -5.18 -15.35 5.07
N LEU A 185 -5.16 -14.02 5.14
CA LEU A 185 -4.01 -13.17 4.84
C LEU A 185 -2.80 -13.41 5.76
N SER A 186 -3.02 -13.87 7.01
CA SER A 186 -1.94 -14.16 7.95
C SER A 186 -0.93 -15.18 7.40
N GLU A 187 -1.38 -16.13 6.56
CA GLU A 187 -0.50 -17.15 5.96
C GLU A 187 0.38 -16.57 4.85
N CYS A 188 -0.13 -15.63 4.05
CA CYS A 188 0.66 -14.92 3.03
C CYS A 188 1.77 -14.06 3.66
N LEU A 189 1.51 -13.48 4.82
CA LEU A 189 2.46 -12.58 5.48
C LEU A 189 3.48 -13.34 6.33
N LYS A 190 3.10 -14.51 6.88
CA LYS A 190 4.07 -15.46 7.40
C LYS A 190 5.13 -15.81 6.35
N ALA A 191 4.73 -16.07 5.10
CA ALA A 191 5.67 -16.29 3.99
C ALA A 191 6.52 -15.04 3.63
N PHE A 192 5.96 -13.84 3.76
CA PHE A 192 6.71 -12.59 3.57
C PHE A 192 7.73 -12.32 4.70
N SER A 193 7.44 -12.80 5.91
CA SER A 193 8.28 -12.64 7.11
C SER A 193 9.28 -13.77 7.32
N ALA A 194 9.01 -14.96 6.76
CA ALA A 194 9.83 -16.15 6.94
C ALA A 194 11.11 -16.06 6.08
N GLU A 195 12.22 -16.05 6.82
CA GLU A 195 13.61 -16.20 6.37
C GLU A 195 14.27 -15.07 5.54
N LEU A 196 15.58 -14.97 5.80
CA LEU A 196 16.59 -14.07 5.28
C LEU A 196 16.57 -12.62 5.80
N LEU A 197 17.15 -12.42 6.99
CA LEU A 197 17.92 -11.21 7.28
C LEU A 197 19.33 -11.60 7.75
N PRO A 198 20.39 -11.10 7.07
CA PRO A 198 21.68 -10.92 7.70
C PRO A 198 21.58 -9.83 8.78
N ASN A 199 22.48 -9.88 9.77
CA ASN A 199 22.64 -8.83 10.78
C ASN A 199 22.67 -7.43 10.14
N ASP A 200 21.92 -6.49 10.75
CA ASP A 200 21.72 -5.06 10.38
C ASP A 200 23.06 -4.29 10.25
N SER A 201 23.85 -4.55 9.21
CA SER A 201 25.14 -3.89 8.95
C SER A 201 25.05 -2.72 7.96
N TYR A 202 23.84 -2.35 7.53
CA TYR A 202 23.64 -1.21 6.66
C TYR A 202 23.66 0.10 7.46
N SER A 203 24.36 1.10 6.92
CA SER A 203 24.40 2.45 7.51
C SER A 203 22.97 2.93 7.81
N PRO A 204 22.69 3.36 9.06
CA PRO A 204 21.37 3.88 9.42
C PRO A 204 21.05 5.20 8.71
N PHE A 205 22.04 5.83 8.08
CA PHE A 205 21.92 7.14 7.45
C PHE A 205 21.57 7.01 5.96
N LEU A 206 20.27 6.94 5.67
CA LEU A 206 19.75 7.24 4.33
C LEU A 206 19.92 8.75 4.08
N ARG A 207 21.02 9.15 3.46
CA ARG A 207 21.14 10.54 2.99
C ARG A 207 20.18 10.76 1.80
N GLU A 208 19.67 11.97 1.62
CA GLU A 208 18.78 12.36 0.52
C GLU A 208 19.59 12.70 -0.75
N PRO A 209 19.22 12.23 -1.95
CA PRO A 209 19.83 12.69 -3.20
C PRO A 209 19.62 14.20 -3.39
N GLU A 210 20.61 14.92 -3.93
CA GLU A 210 20.62 16.39 -4.03
C GLU A 210 19.49 17.01 -4.90
N ASN A 211 18.62 16.21 -5.50
CA ASN A 211 17.49 16.67 -6.33
C ASN A 211 16.21 15.87 -6.11
N VAL A 212 16.17 15.04 -5.07
CA VAL A 212 14.97 14.29 -4.67
C VAL A 212 14.60 14.85 -3.31
N ASN A 213 13.37 15.36 -3.19
CA ASN A 213 12.82 15.74 -1.90
C ASN A 213 11.91 14.60 -1.41
N PRO A 214 12.45 13.55 -0.77
CA PRO A 214 11.64 12.47 -0.26
C PRO A 214 10.99 12.91 1.05
N VAL A 215 9.94 13.72 0.95
CA VAL A 215 9.22 14.34 2.09
C VAL A 215 8.75 13.35 3.17
N PHE A 216 8.69 12.06 2.84
CA PHE A 216 8.33 10.98 3.76
C PHE A 216 9.53 10.23 4.37
N LEU A 217 10.76 10.43 3.87
CA LEU A 217 11.94 9.65 4.25
C LEU A 217 12.32 9.87 5.70
N LYS A 218 12.48 11.13 6.12
CA LYS A 218 12.85 11.44 7.51
C LYS A 218 11.79 10.91 8.49
N PRO A 219 10.49 11.20 8.34
CA PRO A 219 9.44 10.60 9.17
C PRO A 219 9.44 9.06 9.17
N PHE A 220 9.71 8.43 8.02
CA PHE A 220 9.85 6.98 7.93
C PHE A 220 11.01 6.47 8.79
N VAL A 221 12.19 7.07 8.68
CA VAL A 221 13.38 6.70 9.45
C VAL A 221 13.13 6.90 10.95
N ASP A 222 12.54 8.03 11.34
CA ASP A 222 12.26 8.34 12.74
C ASP A 222 11.33 7.29 13.36
N LEU A 223 10.25 6.91 12.67
CA LEU A 223 9.33 5.86 13.12
C LEU A 223 9.98 4.48 13.13
N PHE A 224 10.82 4.18 12.14
CA PHE A 224 11.56 2.92 12.07
C PHE A 224 12.52 2.78 13.25
N MET A 225 13.27 3.84 13.58
CA MET A 225 14.20 3.88 14.71
C MET A 225 13.46 3.82 16.06
N ALA A 226 12.27 4.41 16.13
CA ALA A 226 11.37 4.28 17.27
C ALA A 226 10.66 2.90 17.36
N ARG A 227 11.00 1.94 16.48
CA ARG A 227 10.41 0.60 16.38
C ARG A 227 8.90 0.59 16.16
N ARG A 228 8.36 1.67 15.57
CA ARG A 228 6.95 1.78 15.18
C ARG A 228 6.80 1.28 13.75
N TYR A 229 7.10 0.00 13.54
CA TYR A 229 7.29 -0.56 12.20
C TYR A 229 6.06 -0.54 11.31
N PHE A 230 4.85 -0.67 11.88
CA PHE A 230 3.60 -0.51 11.13
C PHE A 230 3.43 0.93 10.62
N ASP A 231 3.61 1.91 11.51
CA ASP A 231 3.52 3.33 11.17
C ASP A 231 4.61 3.73 10.16
N ALA A 232 5.84 3.22 10.34
CA ALA A 232 6.92 3.36 9.39
C ALA A 232 6.55 2.74 8.04
N THR A 233 5.95 1.55 8.02
CA THR A 233 5.50 0.89 6.78
C THR A 233 4.50 1.76 6.01
N CYS A 234 3.55 2.40 6.71
CA CYS A 234 2.61 3.35 6.09
C CYS A 234 3.35 4.51 5.39
N LEU A 235 4.38 5.08 6.01
CA LEU A 235 5.16 6.17 5.41
C LEU A 235 6.14 5.68 4.33
N GLY A 236 6.72 4.49 4.49
CA GLY A 236 7.67 3.92 3.54
C GLY A 236 7.05 3.68 2.15
N VAL A 237 5.80 3.20 2.10
CA VAL A 237 5.10 3.03 0.82
C VAL A 237 4.78 4.38 0.15
N LEU A 238 4.51 5.43 0.93
CA LEU A 238 4.31 6.79 0.41
C LEU A 238 5.62 7.43 -0.04
N CYS A 239 6.73 7.15 0.65
CA CYS A 239 8.07 7.57 0.25
C CYS A 239 8.42 7.04 -1.14
N ILE A 240 8.23 5.73 -1.38
CA ILE A 240 8.47 5.13 -2.69
C ILE A 240 7.57 5.77 -3.77
N ALA A 241 6.28 5.95 -3.47
CA ALA A 241 5.35 6.58 -4.40
C ALA A 241 5.75 8.01 -4.77
N SER A 242 6.17 8.80 -3.77
CA SER A 242 6.62 10.18 -3.95
C SER A 242 7.91 10.25 -4.79
N VAL A 243 8.92 9.44 -4.48
CA VAL A 243 10.18 9.41 -5.22
C VAL A 243 9.95 9.03 -6.68
N LEU A 244 9.19 7.96 -6.94
CA LEU A 244 8.88 7.53 -8.31
C LEU A 244 8.06 8.57 -9.07
N ARG A 245 7.09 9.23 -8.42
CA ARG A 245 6.29 10.29 -9.05
C ARG A 245 7.16 11.49 -9.43
N ASN A 246 7.99 11.97 -8.50
CA ASN A 246 8.89 13.10 -8.75
C ASN A 246 9.80 12.81 -9.95
N GLU A 247 10.42 11.64 -9.97
CA GLU A 247 11.34 11.26 -11.04
C GLU A 247 10.61 11.08 -12.37
N PHE A 248 9.45 10.43 -12.36
CA PHE A 248 8.63 10.26 -13.56
C PHE A 248 8.23 11.61 -14.15
N CYS A 249 7.65 12.50 -13.34
CA CYS A 249 7.26 13.86 -13.71
C CYS A 249 8.44 14.67 -14.26
N ARG A 250 9.62 14.56 -13.64
CA ARG A 250 10.84 15.21 -14.12
C ARG A 250 11.24 14.74 -15.51
N VAL A 251 11.19 13.43 -15.76
CA VAL A 251 11.58 12.83 -17.04
C VAL A 251 10.66 13.25 -18.18
N ILE A 252 9.34 13.29 -17.94
CA ILE A 252 8.37 13.70 -18.96
C ILE A 252 8.12 15.22 -18.98
N ASN A 253 8.84 16.00 -18.18
CA ASN A 253 8.68 17.45 -18.04
C ASN A 253 7.23 17.85 -17.70
N TRP A 254 6.68 17.26 -16.63
CA TRP A 254 5.35 17.55 -16.10
C TRP A 254 5.40 17.80 -14.58
N PRO A 255 5.94 18.96 -14.15
CA PRO A 255 6.11 19.28 -12.73
C PRO A 255 4.77 19.32 -11.97
N GLU A 256 3.67 19.72 -12.62
CA GLU A 256 2.34 19.77 -12.01
C GLU A 256 1.79 18.38 -11.66
N GLY A 257 2.27 17.33 -12.33
CA GLY A 257 1.84 15.95 -12.06
C GLY A 257 2.31 15.39 -10.72
N VAL A 258 3.27 16.07 -10.07
CA VAL A 258 3.70 15.76 -8.69
C VAL A 258 2.59 16.09 -7.69
N LEU A 259 1.89 17.19 -7.95
CA LEU A 259 0.80 17.69 -7.12
C LEU A 259 -0.50 17.02 -7.50
N ALA A 260 -1.53 17.19 -6.66
CA ALA A 260 -2.90 16.95 -7.06
C ALA A 260 -3.33 18.05 -8.03
N PRO A 261 -3.53 17.78 -9.34
CA PRO A 261 -3.93 18.83 -10.27
C PRO A 261 -5.34 19.34 -9.95
N LYS A 262 -5.63 20.58 -10.36
CA LYS A 262 -6.94 21.22 -10.18
C LYS A 262 -8.07 20.40 -10.79
N ASP A 263 -7.78 19.70 -11.89
CA ASP A 263 -8.71 18.80 -12.59
C ASP A 263 -8.90 17.45 -11.90
N LYS A 264 -8.25 17.26 -10.75
CA LYS A 264 -8.40 16.10 -9.84
C LYS A 264 -8.11 14.78 -10.53
N ILE A 265 -7.06 14.77 -11.33
CA ILE A 265 -6.53 13.62 -12.04
C ILE A 265 -5.21 13.19 -11.37
N PHE A 266 -5.17 12.02 -10.73
CA PHE A 266 -4.00 11.64 -9.96
C PHE A 266 -3.01 10.76 -10.74
N LEU A 267 -1.73 11.15 -10.74
CA LEU A 267 -0.64 10.27 -11.11
C LEU A 267 -0.31 9.30 -9.97
N THR A 268 -0.87 8.10 -10.05
CA THR A 268 -0.74 7.08 -9.00
C THR A 268 0.48 6.19 -9.22
N LEU A 269 0.95 5.55 -8.13
CA LEU A 269 2.06 4.58 -8.19
C LEU A 269 1.81 3.46 -9.21
N ASN A 270 0.58 2.96 -9.28
CA ASN A 270 0.23 1.89 -10.23
C ASN A 270 0.33 2.36 -11.68
N VAL A 271 -0.05 3.61 -11.97
CA VAL A 271 0.07 4.17 -13.33
C VAL A 271 1.55 4.23 -13.75
N ILE A 272 2.43 4.67 -12.84
CA ILE A 272 3.87 4.74 -13.07
C ILE A 272 4.45 3.34 -13.30
N LEU A 273 4.23 2.40 -12.35
CA LEU A 273 4.84 1.07 -12.39
C LEU A 273 4.27 0.17 -13.48
N GLN A 274 2.98 0.32 -13.83
CA GLN A 274 2.39 -0.46 -14.92
C GLN A 274 2.74 0.10 -16.30
N MET A 275 3.43 1.24 -16.37
CA MET A 275 3.75 1.92 -17.63
C MET A 275 2.55 2.08 -18.57
N ARG A 276 1.35 2.22 -18.00
CA ARG A 276 0.09 2.37 -18.74
C ARG A 276 -0.27 3.85 -18.73
N PRO A 277 0.06 4.62 -19.78
CA PRO A 277 -0.39 5.99 -19.89
C PRO A 277 -1.91 5.99 -19.88
N HIS A 278 -2.48 6.37 -18.74
CA HIS A 278 -3.90 6.57 -18.60
C HIS A 278 -4.23 7.93 -19.22
N LYS A 279 -5.48 8.14 -19.66
CA LYS A 279 -6.02 9.43 -20.15
C LYS A 279 -5.71 10.66 -19.25
N SER A 280 -5.18 10.41 -18.07
CA SER A 280 -4.79 11.36 -17.05
C SER A 280 -3.48 12.09 -17.31
N ILE A 281 -2.64 11.59 -18.22
CA ILE A 281 -1.36 12.22 -18.55
C ILE A 281 -1.59 13.19 -19.73
N PRO A 282 -1.14 14.45 -19.65
CA PRO A 282 -1.47 15.48 -20.63
C PRO A 282 -0.91 15.21 -22.03
N LYS A 283 0.07 14.31 -22.15
CA LYS A 283 0.67 13.90 -23.42
C LYS A 283 0.96 12.40 -23.46
N PRO A 284 0.99 11.78 -24.66
CA PRO A 284 1.56 10.46 -24.83
C PRO A 284 3.03 10.46 -24.41
N ILE A 285 3.44 9.41 -23.71
CA ILE A 285 4.82 9.23 -23.26
C ILE A 285 5.60 8.55 -24.38
N ARG A 286 6.74 9.12 -24.75
CA ARG A 286 7.61 8.58 -25.80
C ARG A 286 8.49 7.46 -25.26
N LEU A 287 8.96 6.57 -26.13
CA LEU A 287 9.84 5.46 -25.74
C LEU A 287 11.14 5.96 -25.09
N GLU A 288 11.67 7.09 -25.57
CA GLU A 288 12.89 7.70 -25.05
C GLU A 288 12.68 8.23 -23.62
N GLU A 289 11.50 8.76 -23.33
CA GLU A 289 11.13 9.22 -21.98
C GLU A 289 11.02 8.01 -21.04
N TRP A 290 10.44 6.89 -21.49
CA TRP A 290 10.41 5.65 -20.70
C TRP A 290 11.79 5.09 -20.41
N LYS A 291 12.65 4.99 -21.44
CA LYS A 291 14.04 4.54 -21.27
C LYS A 291 14.81 5.44 -20.32
N LYS A 292 14.61 6.76 -20.41
CA LYS A 292 15.24 7.71 -19.49
C LYS A 292 14.75 7.51 -18.05
N PHE A 293 13.46 7.30 -17.84
CA PHE A 293 12.91 7.00 -16.51
C PHE A 293 13.47 5.69 -15.95
N GLU A 294 13.48 4.62 -16.75
CA GLU A 294 14.08 3.34 -16.39
C GLU A 294 15.57 3.46 -16.04
N GLN A 295 16.34 4.24 -16.81
CA GLN A 295 17.76 4.50 -16.50
C GLN A 295 17.93 5.24 -15.17
N CYS A 296 17.06 6.21 -14.87
CA CYS A 296 17.13 7.00 -13.64
C CYS A 296 16.75 6.18 -12.40
N ILE A 297 15.81 5.25 -12.52
CA ILE A 297 15.34 4.41 -11.40
C ILE A 297 16.13 3.12 -11.26
N GLY A 298 16.58 2.56 -12.38
CA GLY A 298 17.20 1.25 -12.48
C GLY A 298 16.16 0.15 -12.83
N PRO A 299 16.42 -0.70 -13.83
CA PRO A 299 15.48 -1.73 -14.27
C PRO A 299 15.16 -2.75 -13.17
N ILE A 300 16.16 -3.12 -12.35
CA ILE A 300 15.99 -4.03 -11.21
C ILE A 300 15.06 -3.42 -10.15
N ASN A 301 15.21 -2.13 -9.87
CA ASN A 301 14.35 -1.43 -8.93
C ASN A 301 12.91 -1.38 -9.46
N LEU A 302 12.69 -1.07 -10.74
CA LEU A 302 11.36 -1.08 -11.33
C LEU A 302 10.70 -2.46 -11.28
N LEU A 303 11.46 -3.53 -11.55
CA LEU A 303 10.96 -4.90 -11.44
C LEU A 303 10.57 -5.25 -9.99
N LEU A 304 11.46 -4.98 -9.02
CA LEU A 304 11.21 -5.23 -7.60
C LEU A 304 9.97 -4.47 -7.10
N LEU A 305 9.92 -3.16 -7.39
CA LEU A 305 8.82 -2.29 -6.97
C LEU A 305 7.51 -2.68 -7.70
N GLY A 306 7.57 -3.02 -8.99
CA GLY A 306 6.44 -3.53 -9.75
C GLY A 306 5.85 -4.81 -9.14
N GLY A 307 6.70 -5.75 -8.75
CA GLY A 307 6.33 -6.99 -8.06
C GLY A 307 5.63 -6.73 -6.73
N VAL A 308 6.19 -5.84 -5.89
CA VAL A 308 5.66 -5.53 -4.56
C VAL A 308 4.37 -4.71 -4.61
N PHE A 309 4.27 -3.73 -5.50
CA PHE A 309 3.21 -2.74 -5.45
C PHE A 309 2.09 -2.94 -6.49
N SER A 310 2.37 -3.57 -7.62
CA SER A 310 1.46 -3.54 -8.78
C SER A 310 1.12 -4.90 -9.40
N ALA A 311 1.97 -5.92 -9.25
CA ALA A 311 1.73 -7.24 -9.84
C ALA A 311 0.39 -7.85 -9.40
N GLU A 312 -0.32 -8.52 -10.31
CA GLU A 312 -1.67 -9.02 -10.02
C GLU A 312 -1.69 -10.11 -8.96
N GLY A 313 -0.72 -11.01 -9.02
CA GLY A 313 -0.48 -12.04 -8.02
C GLY A 313 0.48 -11.61 -6.91
N GLY A 314 0.88 -10.33 -6.86
CA GLY A 314 1.81 -9.83 -5.83
C GLY A 314 1.11 -9.37 -4.54
N PRO A 315 1.88 -8.96 -3.51
CA PRO A 315 1.36 -8.52 -2.22
C PRO A 315 0.57 -7.21 -2.33
N ARG A 316 0.81 -6.39 -3.37
CA ARG A 316 0.14 -5.11 -3.62
C ARG A 316 0.13 -4.25 -2.36
N LEU A 317 1.28 -4.19 -1.69
CA LEU A 317 1.43 -3.76 -0.29
C LEU A 317 0.72 -2.42 0.00
N ARG A 318 0.99 -1.39 -0.82
CA ARG A 318 0.34 -0.08 -0.69
C ARG A 318 -1.18 -0.16 -0.80
N ARG A 319 -1.70 -0.89 -1.80
CA ARG A 319 -3.15 -1.04 -2.00
C ARG A 319 -3.78 -1.67 -0.76
N ARG A 320 -3.23 -2.79 -0.29
CA ARG A 320 -3.77 -3.51 0.87
C ARG A 320 -3.71 -2.69 2.16
N LEU A 321 -2.62 -1.94 2.39
CA LEU A 321 -2.54 -0.99 3.51
C LEU A 321 -3.59 0.12 3.40
N ALA A 322 -3.73 0.71 2.21
CA ALA A 322 -4.66 1.81 1.96
C ALA A 322 -6.15 1.41 2.12
N HIS A 323 -6.47 0.14 1.87
CA HIS A 323 -7.83 -0.40 2.05
C HIS A 323 -8.01 -1.12 3.38
N GLY A 324 -7.05 -1.04 4.31
CA GLY A 324 -7.14 -1.68 5.63
C GLY A 324 -7.14 -3.22 5.60
N GLU A 325 -6.84 -3.86 4.46
CA GLU A 325 -6.83 -5.32 4.33
C GLU A 325 -5.78 -5.97 5.24
N LEU A 326 -4.66 -5.28 5.51
CA LEU A 326 -3.58 -5.81 6.36
C LEU A 326 -3.80 -5.59 7.87
N PHE A 327 -4.90 -4.94 8.24
CA PHE A 327 -5.17 -4.51 9.61
C PHE A 327 -5.83 -5.64 10.44
N GLU A 328 -6.27 -6.72 9.79
CA GLU A 328 -6.69 -7.94 10.48
C GLU A 328 -5.53 -8.64 11.21
N MET A 329 -4.29 -8.41 10.78
CA MET A 329 -3.14 -8.80 11.58
C MET A 329 -2.98 -7.84 12.75
N SER A 330 -2.67 -8.36 13.94
CA SER A 330 -2.41 -7.48 15.07
C SER A 330 -1.30 -6.49 14.71
N ILE A 331 -1.57 -5.20 14.89
CA ILE A 331 -0.53 -4.16 14.82
C ILE A 331 0.55 -4.41 15.90
N SER A 332 0.23 -5.18 16.94
CA SER A 332 1.20 -5.63 17.94
C SER A 332 2.08 -6.79 17.48
N ASP A 333 1.87 -7.35 16.28
CA ASP A 333 2.77 -8.36 15.69
C ASP A 333 4.05 -7.69 15.16
N CYS A 334 4.88 -7.28 16.12
CA CYS A 334 6.08 -6.49 15.89
C CYS A 334 7.01 -7.16 14.88
N VAL A 335 7.12 -8.50 14.89
CA VAL A 335 8.07 -9.25 14.06
C VAL A 335 7.69 -9.17 12.58
N ILE A 336 6.42 -9.37 12.24
CA ILE A 336 5.96 -9.28 10.85
C ILE A 336 6.16 -7.85 10.33
N TRP A 337 5.73 -6.86 11.10
CA TRP A 337 5.84 -5.46 10.68
C TRP A 337 7.30 -4.98 10.59
N GLU A 338 8.17 -5.43 11.48
CA GLU A 338 9.61 -5.20 11.42
C GLU A 338 10.21 -5.77 10.14
N GLY A 339 9.85 -7.01 9.79
CA GLY A 339 10.27 -7.66 8.55
C GLY A 339 9.82 -6.90 7.31
N ILE A 340 8.59 -6.36 7.31
CA ILE A 340 8.08 -5.52 6.21
C ILE A 340 8.82 -4.19 6.14
N ALA A 341 8.97 -3.51 7.27
CA ALA A 341 9.61 -2.21 7.33
C ALA A 341 11.09 -2.29 6.90
N ARG A 342 11.81 -3.36 7.27
CA ARG A 342 13.19 -3.60 6.80
C ARG A 342 13.28 -3.79 5.29
N ARG A 343 12.37 -4.57 4.69
CA ARG A 343 12.31 -4.76 3.23
C ARG A 343 11.99 -3.45 2.51
N LEU A 344 11.09 -2.63 3.06
CA LEU A 344 10.83 -1.29 2.53
C LEU A 344 12.04 -0.36 2.67
N LYS A 345 12.71 -0.35 3.82
CA LYS A 345 13.95 0.41 4.03
C LYS A 345 14.99 0.04 2.97
N PHE A 346 15.13 -1.26 2.67
CA PHE A 346 16.02 -1.75 1.63
C PHE A 346 15.61 -1.29 0.23
N CYS A 347 14.32 -1.40 -0.14
CA CYS A 347 13.82 -0.87 -1.41
C CYS A 347 14.10 0.63 -1.57
N ILE A 348 13.89 1.41 -0.51
CA ILE A 348 14.17 2.85 -0.48
C ILE A 348 15.68 3.10 -0.62
N PHE A 349 16.52 2.34 0.07
CA PHE A 349 17.98 2.43 -0.03
C PHE A 349 18.47 2.19 -1.45
N LEU A 350 18.03 1.09 -2.08
CA LEU A 350 18.42 0.75 -3.46
C LEU A 350 17.97 1.85 -4.44
N LEU A 351 16.72 2.30 -4.30
CA LEU A 351 16.15 3.36 -5.12
C LEU A 351 16.97 4.66 -5.02
N LEU A 352 17.19 5.15 -3.80
CA LEU A 352 17.91 6.41 -3.58
C LEU A 352 19.39 6.32 -3.98
N ASN A 353 20.04 5.18 -3.75
CA ASN A 353 21.43 5.01 -4.16
C ASN A 353 21.58 4.96 -5.67
N HIS A 354 20.73 4.22 -6.38
CA HIS A 354 20.74 4.18 -7.84
C HIS A 354 20.57 5.59 -8.43
N MET A 355 19.65 6.37 -7.89
CA MET A 355 19.44 7.76 -8.31
C MET A 355 20.65 8.68 -8.05
N ARG A 356 21.54 8.34 -7.11
CA ARG A 356 22.72 9.15 -6.76
C ARG A 356 23.94 8.82 -7.60
N GLY A 357 24.27 7.54 -7.71
CA GLY A 357 25.46 7.10 -8.43
C GLY A 357 25.19 6.77 -9.91
N GLY A 358 23.94 6.84 -10.37
CA GLY A 358 23.58 6.40 -11.73
C GLY A 358 24.00 4.94 -11.97
N ASN A 359 24.52 4.63 -13.16
CA ASN A 359 25.05 3.29 -13.48
C ASN A 359 26.33 2.93 -12.70
N THR A 360 26.91 3.86 -11.94
CA THR A 360 28.05 3.64 -11.02
C THR A 360 27.61 3.51 -9.56
N ALA A 361 26.32 3.70 -9.26
CA ALA A 361 25.76 3.37 -7.95
C ALA A 361 25.79 1.84 -7.82
N PHE A 362 26.55 1.32 -6.85
CA PHE A 362 26.61 -0.09 -6.46
C PHE A 362 26.03 -1.00 -7.55
N ILE A 363 26.80 -1.23 -8.61
CA ILE A 363 26.47 -2.35 -9.49
C ILE A 363 26.42 -3.54 -8.54
N ILE A 364 25.42 -4.40 -8.63
CA ILE A 364 25.39 -5.63 -7.82
C ILE A 364 26.74 -6.41 -7.96
N ARG A 365 27.52 -6.14 -9.01
CA ARG A 365 28.90 -6.57 -9.26
C ARG A 365 30.02 -5.90 -8.43
N ASP A 366 29.83 -4.69 -7.89
CA ASP A 366 30.84 -3.96 -7.08
C ASP A 366 30.74 -4.28 -5.58
N LEU A 367 29.69 -5.00 -5.18
CA LEU A 367 29.80 -5.90 -4.03
C LEU A 367 30.83 -6.95 -4.46
N ASP A 368 31.95 -7.10 -3.76
CA ASP A 368 32.95 -8.15 -4.06
C ASP A 368 32.31 -9.53 -3.81
N VAL A 369 31.50 -9.97 -4.77
CA VAL A 369 30.81 -11.25 -4.79
C VAL A 369 31.74 -12.23 -5.47
N ARG A 370 32.87 -12.53 -4.80
CA ARG A 370 33.51 -13.82 -5.05
C ARG A 370 32.47 -14.88 -4.67
N PRO A 371 32.27 -15.92 -5.51
CA PRO A 371 31.46 -17.08 -5.18
C PRO A 371 32.23 -17.90 -4.13
N ASP A 372 32.44 -17.31 -2.97
CA ASP A 372 32.95 -17.98 -1.79
C ASP A 372 31.73 -18.35 -0.95
N ILE A 373 31.67 -19.60 -0.54
CA ILE A 373 30.51 -20.27 0.08
C ILE A 373 30.11 -19.61 1.42
N PHE A 374 30.91 -18.65 1.87
CA PHE A 374 30.73 -17.89 3.10
C PHE A 374 30.31 -16.43 2.89
N ASN A 375 30.04 -15.97 1.66
CA ASN A 375 29.62 -14.59 1.39
C ASN A 375 28.08 -14.44 1.42
N PRO A 376 27.49 -13.80 2.45
CA PRO A 376 26.04 -13.66 2.61
C PRO A 376 25.39 -12.85 1.48
N LEU A 377 26.15 -12.01 0.77
CA LEU A 377 25.66 -11.20 -0.35
C LEU A 377 25.63 -11.99 -1.67
N ALA A 378 26.45 -13.04 -1.83
CA ALA A 378 26.33 -14.00 -2.93
C ALA A 378 25.07 -14.85 -2.77
N HIS A 379 24.83 -15.33 -1.53
CA HIS A 379 23.56 -15.91 -1.12
C HIS A 379 22.40 -14.91 -1.26
N TYR A 380 22.62 -13.60 -1.21
CA TYR A 380 21.59 -12.57 -1.35
C TYR A 380 21.28 -12.20 -2.81
N ALA A 381 22.26 -12.23 -3.71
CA ALA A 381 22.00 -12.09 -5.15
C ALA A 381 21.37 -13.38 -5.70
N VAL A 382 21.86 -14.54 -5.25
CA VAL A 382 21.19 -15.82 -5.43
C VAL A 382 19.84 -15.81 -4.75
N ALA A 383 19.66 -15.21 -3.56
CA ALA A 383 18.36 -15.09 -2.89
C ALA A 383 17.48 -13.92 -3.34
N ALA A 384 17.98 -13.02 -4.19
CA ALA A 384 17.18 -12.11 -4.99
C ALA A 384 16.66 -12.84 -6.24
N CYS A 385 17.41 -13.85 -6.70
CA CYS A 385 16.95 -14.88 -7.63
C CYS A 385 16.17 -16.03 -6.93
N GLU A 386 16.31 -16.24 -5.61
CA GLU A 386 15.42 -17.07 -4.78
C GLU A 386 14.29 -16.22 -4.18
N LEU A 387 14.31 -14.89 -4.34
CA LEU A 387 13.09 -14.10 -4.31
C LEU A 387 12.25 -14.62 -5.48
N TRP A 388 12.81 -14.89 -6.66
CA TRP A 388 12.05 -15.56 -7.69
C TRP A 388 11.54 -16.95 -7.29
N SER A 389 12.22 -17.73 -6.44
CA SER A 389 11.72 -19.03 -5.95
C SER A 389 10.77 -18.91 -4.75
N ALA A 390 10.90 -17.91 -3.89
CA ALA A 390 9.99 -17.57 -2.80
C ALA A 390 8.72 -16.88 -3.33
N TRP A 391 8.86 -16.05 -4.36
CA TRP A 391 7.79 -15.49 -5.16
C TRP A 391 7.17 -16.55 -6.06
N ALA A 392 7.93 -17.49 -6.65
CA ALA A 392 7.37 -18.64 -7.40
C ALA A 392 6.70 -19.66 -6.48
N SER A 393 7.19 -19.83 -5.25
CA SER A 393 6.55 -20.64 -4.20
C SER A 393 5.30 -19.95 -3.68
N PHE A 394 5.33 -18.62 -3.51
CA PHE A 394 4.14 -17.80 -3.26
C PHE A 394 3.15 -17.88 -4.43
N PHE A 395 3.61 -17.85 -5.69
CA PHE A 395 2.77 -18.06 -6.87
C PHE A 395 2.22 -19.48 -6.95
N ARG A 396 2.98 -20.50 -6.56
CA ARG A 396 2.54 -21.91 -6.50
C ARG A 396 1.45 -22.09 -5.46
N VAL A 397 1.67 -21.57 -4.25
CA VAL A 397 0.69 -21.60 -3.15
C VAL A 397 -0.55 -20.76 -3.48
N VAL A 398 -0.41 -19.56 -4.06
CA VAL A 398 -1.55 -18.71 -4.46
C VAL A 398 -2.34 -19.33 -5.64
N ALA A 399 -1.67 -20.06 -6.54
CA ALA A 399 -2.32 -20.78 -7.64
C ALA A 399 -2.98 -22.11 -7.20
N GLU A 400 -2.44 -22.76 -6.16
CA GLU A 400 -3.03 -23.96 -5.55
C GLU A 400 -4.20 -23.61 -4.61
N VAL A 401 -4.20 -22.41 -4.01
CA VAL A 401 -5.24 -21.96 -3.06
C VAL A 401 -6.36 -21.14 -3.72
N ASN A 402 -6.17 -20.60 -4.93
CA ASN A 402 -7.26 -20.04 -5.75
C ASN A 402 -7.77 -21.08 -6.75
N PRO A 403 -9.04 -21.54 -6.67
CA PRO A 403 -9.57 -22.61 -7.51
C PRO A 403 -9.90 -22.17 -8.95
N LEU A 404 -9.35 -21.05 -9.45
CA LEU A 404 -9.46 -20.69 -10.85
C LEU A 404 -8.19 -21.13 -11.58
N PRO A 405 -8.24 -22.20 -12.38
CA PRO A 405 -7.07 -22.69 -13.10
C PRO A 405 -6.72 -21.68 -14.18
N GLN A 406 -5.80 -20.75 -13.89
CA GLN A 406 -5.17 -19.97 -14.93
C GLN A 406 -4.06 -20.84 -15.55
N PRO A 407 -4.10 -21.11 -16.87
CA PRO A 407 -3.07 -21.92 -17.51
C PRO A 407 -1.71 -21.24 -17.32
N ARG A 408 -0.75 -21.96 -16.74
CA ARG A 408 0.63 -21.51 -16.47
C ARG A 408 1.30 -20.84 -17.70
N LYS A 409 0.91 -21.27 -18.90
CA LYS A 409 1.31 -20.71 -20.20
C LYS A 409 0.92 -19.22 -20.39
N LEU A 410 -0.19 -18.78 -19.79
CA LEU A 410 -0.67 -17.40 -19.85
C LEU A 410 0.19 -16.46 -18.98
N LEU A 411 0.69 -16.95 -17.85
CA LEU A 411 1.57 -16.21 -16.94
C LEU A 411 2.95 -15.99 -17.56
N LEU A 412 3.52 -17.02 -18.21
CA LEU A 412 4.78 -16.91 -18.94
C LEU A 412 4.68 -15.94 -20.12
N ARG A 413 3.61 -16.03 -20.92
CA ARG A 413 3.34 -15.06 -21.99
C ARG A 413 3.22 -13.64 -21.46
N ARG A 414 2.57 -13.45 -20.31
CA ARG A 414 2.46 -12.14 -19.67
C ARG A 414 3.78 -11.65 -19.11
N ALA A 415 4.67 -12.51 -18.64
CA ALA A 415 6.02 -12.14 -18.23
C ALA A 415 6.90 -11.77 -19.44
N GLN A 416 6.77 -12.49 -20.56
CA GLN A 416 7.45 -12.22 -21.83
C GLN A 416 7.04 -10.87 -22.46
N LEU A 417 5.84 -10.35 -22.15
CA LEU A 417 5.45 -8.98 -22.53
C LEU A 417 6.33 -7.89 -21.88
N TRP A 418 6.99 -8.21 -20.77
CA TRP A 418 7.83 -7.29 -20.01
C TRP A 418 9.32 -7.67 -20.12
N PHE A 419 9.60 -8.96 -20.38
CA PHE A 419 10.95 -9.53 -20.51
C PHE A 419 11.02 -10.46 -21.74
N PRO A 420 11.24 -9.91 -22.95
CA PRO A 420 11.19 -10.66 -24.20
C PRO A 420 12.23 -11.79 -24.30
N GLU A 421 13.27 -11.74 -23.47
CA GLU A 421 14.39 -12.70 -23.47
C GLU A 421 14.13 -13.94 -22.60
N LEU A 422 12.94 -14.07 -21.98
CA LEU A 422 12.58 -15.27 -21.23
C LEU A 422 12.47 -16.48 -22.18
N PRO A 423 13.19 -17.59 -21.90
CA PRO A 423 13.20 -18.78 -22.75
C PRO A 423 11.80 -19.36 -22.95
N GLU A 424 11.59 -20.03 -24.10
CA GLU A 424 10.33 -20.73 -24.34
C GLU A 424 10.19 -21.91 -23.36
N TRP A 425 8.94 -22.31 -23.09
CA TRP A 425 8.62 -23.31 -22.07
C TRP A 425 9.43 -24.61 -22.21
N ASP A 426 9.71 -25.02 -23.45
CA ASP A 426 10.40 -26.27 -23.77
C ASP A 426 11.91 -26.22 -23.42
N ASP A 427 12.45 -25.03 -23.15
CA ASP A 427 13.86 -24.82 -22.76
C ASP A 427 14.04 -24.73 -21.23
N ILE A 428 12.95 -24.65 -20.46
CA ILE A 428 12.99 -24.59 -18.99
C ILE A 428 12.88 -26.02 -18.44
N SER A 429 13.95 -26.80 -18.62
CA SER A 429 14.12 -28.07 -17.90
C SER A 429 14.48 -27.78 -16.45
N LEU A 430 13.47 -27.66 -15.58
CA LEU A 430 13.67 -27.74 -14.13
C LEU A 430 14.02 -29.18 -13.78
N HIS A 431 15.26 -29.58 -14.06
CA HIS A 431 15.82 -30.79 -13.48
C HIS A 431 15.89 -30.58 -11.97
N SER A 432 15.14 -31.40 -11.25
CA SER A 432 15.25 -31.45 -9.80
C SER A 432 16.69 -31.82 -9.43
N ILE A 433 17.21 -31.23 -8.36
CA ILE A 433 18.52 -31.58 -7.78
C ILE A 433 18.58 -33.08 -7.39
N GLU A 434 17.42 -33.75 -7.32
CA GLU A 434 17.28 -35.17 -7.06
C GLU A 434 17.67 -36.06 -8.27
N ASP A 435 17.58 -35.54 -9.51
CA ASP A 435 17.99 -36.26 -10.72
C ASP A 435 19.51 -36.21 -10.98
N ALA A 436 20.25 -35.33 -10.28
CA ALA A 436 21.70 -35.24 -10.39
C ALA A 436 22.46 -36.25 -9.50
N VAL A 437 21.76 -36.87 -8.53
CA VAL A 437 22.35 -37.83 -7.58
C VAL A 437 22.18 -39.28 -8.04
N SER A 438 21.19 -39.56 -8.89
CA SER A 438 20.90 -40.90 -9.41
C SER A 438 21.70 -41.28 -10.68
N ILE A 439 22.43 -40.35 -11.30
CA ILE A 439 23.22 -40.61 -12.52
C ILE A 439 24.68 -40.98 -12.21
N ASN A 440 25.18 -40.74 -11.00
CA ASN A 440 26.58 -41.03 -10.62
C ASN A 440 26.81 -42.40 -9.96
N SER A 441 25.78 -43.24 -9.81
CA SER A 441 25.92 -44.58 -9.18
C SER A 441 26.02 -45.75 -10.17
N LEU A 442 26.29 -45.53 -11.45
CA LEU A 442 26.59 -46.62 -12.40
C LEU A 442 27.81 -46.27 -13.28
N LYS A 443 29.00 -46.69 -12.81
CA LYS A 443 30.15 -47.07 -13.64
C LYS A 443 30.43 -48.57 -13.39
N PRO A 444 31.29 -49.25 -14.16
CA PRO A 444 31.43 -49.34 -15.62
C PRO A 444 31.58 -50.83 -16.07
N ASN A 445 31.57 -51.11 -17.37
CA ASN A 445 32.40 -52.13 -18.06
C ASN A 445 32.04 -52.07 -19.56
N ILE A 446 32.90 -51.57 -20.45
CA ILE A 446 34.11 -52.19 -21.03
C ILE A 446 33.79 -53.41 -21.91
N THR A 447 34.31 -53.36 -23.14
CA THR A 447 34.51 -54.41 -24.17
C THR A 447 33.26 -54.98 -24.84
N SER A 448 33.17 -55.21 -26.15
CA SER A 448 34.10 -55.17 -27.30
C SER A 448 33.31 -55.63 -28.55
N MET A 449 33.70 -55.17 -29.75
CA MET A 449 33.53 -55.84 -31.06
C MET A 449 32.08 -56.23 -31.46
N LYS A 450 31.47 -55.66 -32.49
CA LYS A 450 31.87 -55.58 -33.90
C LYS A 450 31.05 -54.50 -34.60
#